data_AF-A0A534KFJ3-F1
#
_entry.id   AF-A0A534KFJ3-F1
#
_cell.length_a   1.000
_cell.length_b   1.000
_cell.length_c   1.000
_cell.angle_alpha   90.00
_cell.angle_beta   90.00
_cell.angle_gamma   90.00
#
_symmetry.space_group_name_H-M   'P 1'
#
loop_
_entity.id
_entity.type
_entity.pdbx_description
1 polymer ?
#
loop_
_entity_poly.entity_id
_entity_poly.type
_entity_poly.pdbx_seq_one_letter_code
_entity_poly.pdbx_strand_id
1 'polypeptide(L)'
;MEAVAREIAERLRAAPSVRIVTHIDTDGITGGAIASESLDRAGIQHEVAFVKTLDEAVIADIKRRGTPLAWFVDLGAGMLHALQGLDAVVTDHHVPTAREVPRALRGDLIRFAESQDRVLMLNPHLEGEGSDVASGAGCAYAVAKALDPKNTDLAAIAIVGAVGDVQDQEFRRLSGYNRTILEDGVAAGVVAAEIDLRLFGRETRPAYKMLQYATDPWIPRLSGNEEACIAFLLELGI
;
A
#
# COMPACT_ATOMS: atom_id res chain seq x y z
N MET A 1 -8.80 9.19 -7.70
CA MET A 1 -7.58 8.38 -7.67
C MET A 1 -6.77 8.54 -8.96
N GLU A 2 -7.37 8.28 -10.13
CA GLU A 2 -6.62 8.25 -11.40
C GLU A 2 -5.92 9.55 -11.80
N ALA A 3 -6.55 10.72 -11.58
CA ALA A 3 -5.96 12.00 -11.97
C ALA A 3 -4.64 12.26 -11.20
N VAL A 4 -4.67 12.07 -9.88
CA VAL A 4 -3.49 12.21 -9.02
C VAL A 4 -2.44 11.14 -9.36
N ALA A 5 -2.86 9.91 -9.65
CA ALA A 5 -1.94 8.84 -10.06
C ALA A 5 -1.16 9.22 -11.34
N ARG A 6 -1.84 9.82 -12.33
CA ARG A 6 -1.21 10.31 -13.56
C ARG A 6 -0.25 11.46 -13.29
N GLU A 7 -0.63 12.40 -12.43
CA GLU A 7 0.24 13.50 -12.04
C GLU A 7 1.53 13.01 -11.36
N ILE A 8 1.40 12.06 -10.43
CA ILE A 8 2.54 11.39 -9.80
C ILE A 8 3.38 10.63 -10.84
N ALA A 9 2.76 9.93 -11.78
CA ALA A 9 3.47 9.22 -12.84
C ALA A 9 4.30 10.17 -13.72
N GLU A 10 3.75 11.32 -14.14
CA GLU A 10 4.53 12.33 -14.87
C GLU A 10 5.69 12.86 -14.03
N ARG A 11 5.47 13.06 -12.73
CA ARG A 11 6.50 13.50 -11.81
C ARG A 11 7.65 12.51 -11.68
N LEU A 12 7.33 11.22 -11.65
CA LEU A 12 8.30 10.13 -11.62
C LEU A 12 9.09 10.05 -12.93
N ARG A 13 8.43 10.18 -14.10
CA ARG A 13 9.11 10.16 -15.41
C ARG A 13 10.12 11.30 -15.59
N ALA A 14 9.85 12.45 -14.99
CA ALA A 14 10.74 13.61 -15.05
C ALA A 14 11.92 13.51 -14.06
N ALA A 15 11.90 12.57 -13.11
CA ALA A 15 12.91 12.46 -12.08
C ALA A 15 14.18 11.75 -12.60
N PRO A 16 15.38 12.24 -12.25
CA PRO A 16 16.63 11.58 -12.65
C PRO A 16 16.86 10.26 -11.90
N SER A 17 16.38 10.17 -10.66
CA SER A 17 16.39 8.96 -9.84
C SER A 17 15.37 9.06 -8.72
N VAL A 18 14.84 7.93 -8.25
CA VAL A 18 13.84 7.87 -7.18
C VAL A 18 14.36 7.07 -5.99
N ARG A 19 14.08 7.52 -4.77
CA ARG A 19 14.25 6.70 -3.56
C ARG A 19 12.88 6.26 -3.06
N ILE A 20 12.59 4.97 -3.17
CA ILE A 20 11.40 4.36 -2.58
C ILE A 20 11.68 4.16 -1.08
N VAL A 21 10.78 4.65 -0.25
CA VAL A 21 10.80 4.46 1.21
C VAL A 21 9.47 3.84 1.60
N THR A 22 9.50 2.64 2.16
CA THR A 22 8.28 1.87 2.37
C THR A 22 8.25 1.12 3.69
N HIS A 23 7.05 0.81 4.16
CA HIS A 23 6.82 0.10 5.40
C HIS A 23 7.26 -1.38 5.32
N ILE A 24 7.42 -2.04 6.47
CA ILE A 24 8.00 -3.39 6.58
C ILE A 24 6.97 -4.53 6.67
N ASP A 25 5.68 -4.21 6.67
CA ASP A 25 4.62 -5.22 6.65
C ASP A 25 4.27 -5.65 5.22
N THR A 26 3.22 -6.44 5.07
CA THR A 26 2.80 -6.97 3.77
C THR A 26 2.41 -5.86 2.80
N ASP A 27 1.72 -4.81 3.26
CA ASP A 27 1.26 -3.72 2.39
C ASP A 27 2.42 -2.85 1.92
N GLY A 28 3.31 -2.45 2.83
CA GLY A 28 4.55 -1.77 2.49
C GLY A 28 5.44 -2.60 1.55
N ILE A 29 5.68 -3.87 1.86
CA ILE A 29 6.54 -4.73 1.03
C ILE A 29 6.00 -4.88 -0.39
N THR A 30 4.70 -5.17 -0.52
CA THR A 30 4.07 -5.31 -1.84
C THR A 30 3.99 -3.98 -2.58
N GLY A 31 3.64 -2.89 -1.91
CA GLY A 31 3.64 -1.54 -2.49
C GLY A 31 5.02 -1.10 -2.96
N GLY A 32 6.07 -1.33 -2.16
CA GLY A 32 7.45 -1.07 -2.54
C GLY A 32 7.91 -1.90 -3.73
N ALA A 33 7.52 -3.18 -3.79
CA ALA A 33 7.81 -4.05 -4.94
C ALA A 33 7.11 -3.57 -6.21
N ILE A 34 5.84 -3.17 -6.13
CA ILE A 34 5.08 -2.59 -7.25
C ILE A 34 5.75 -1.31 -7.75
N ALA A 35 6.11 -0.41 -6.83
CA ALA A 35 6.81 0.83 -7.18
C ALA A 35 8.14 0.52 -7.87
N SER A 36 8.96 -0.36 -7.29
CA SER A 36 10.27 -0.76 -7.82
C SER A 36 10.18 -1.35 -9.22
N GLU A 37 9.34 -2.38 -9.40
CA GLU A 37 9.13 -3.03 -10.70
C GLU A 37 8.59 -2.04 -11.75
N SER A 38 7.68 -1.14 -11.37
CA SER A 38 7.15 -0.14 -12.29
C SER A 38 8.21 0.88 -12.76
N LEU A 39 9.15 1.24 -11.88
CA LEU A 39 10.27 2.13 -12.22
C LEU A 39 11.31 1.40 -13.06
N ASP A 40 11.62 0.14 -12.78
CA ASP A 40 12.51 -0.69 -13.61
C ASP A 40 11.97 -0.81 -15.03
N ARG A 41 10.68 -1.11 -15.19
CA ARG A 41 10.01 -1.17 -16.49
C ARG A 41 10.02 0.17 -17.24
N ALA A 42 9.93 1.28 -16.51
CA ALA A 42 10.03 2.62 -17.07
C ALA A 42 11.48 3.08 -17.34
N GLY A 43 12.49 2.29 -16.97
CA GLY A 43 13.91 2.64 -17.12
C GLY A 43 14.37 3.74 -16.15
N ILE A 44 13.68 3.94 -15.03
CA ILE A 44 13.96 4.97 -14.03
C ILE A 44 14.83 4.38 -12.92
N GLN A 45 16.03 4.95 -12.74
CA GLN A 45 16.96 4.52 -11.70
C GLN A 45 16.35 4.74 -10.31
N HIS A 46 16.45 3.73 -9.45
CA HIS A 46 15.90 3.85 -8.11
C HIS A 46 16.60 2.98 -7.07
N GLU A 47 16.38 3.33 -5.80
CA GLU A 47 16.77 2.54 -4.63
C GLU A 47 15.56 2.32 -3.73
N VAL A 48 15.50 1.17 -3.05
CA VAL A 48 14.44 0.85 -2.09
C VAL A 48 15.00 0.83 -0.68
N ALA A 49 14.30 1.47 0.26
CA ALA A 49 14.60 1.46 1.68
C ALA A 49 13.36 1.08 2.49
N PHE A 50 13.46 0.01 3.25
CA PHE A 50 12.42 -0.44 4.17
C PHE A 50 12.60 0.22 5.54
N VAL A 51 11.54 0.80 6.08
CA VAL A 51 11.55 1.44 7.40
C VAL A 51 10.36 0.98 8.22
N LYS A 52 10.58 0.75 9.51
CA LYS A 52 9.49 0.40 10.43
C LYS A 52 8.55 1.58 10.69
N THR A 53 9.08 2.79 10.69
CA THR A 53 8.32 4.01 10.92
C THR A 53 9.05 5.14 10.21
N LEU A 54 8.29 6.07 9.62
CA LEU A 54 8.85 7.30 9.09
C LEU A 54 8.98 8.33 10.21
N ASP A 55 10.15 8.40 10.84
CA ASP A 55 10.46 9.41 11.86
C ASP A 55 11.26 10.59 11.30
N GLU A 56 11.47 11.61 12.13
CA GLU A 56 12.26 12.79 11.75
C GLU A 56 13.71 12.44 11.38
N ALA A 57 14.29 11.39 11.97
CA ALA A 57 15.67 10.99 11.70
C ALA A 57 15.81 10.39 10.30
N VAL A 58 14.85 9.55 9.88
CA VAL A 58 14.74 9.02 8.51
C VAL A 58 14.55 10.16 7.52
N ILE A 59 13.63 11.09 7.78
CA ILE A 59 13.38 12.24 6.90
C ILE A 59 14.62 13.13 6.79
N ALA A 60 15.30 13.39 7.90
CA ALA A 60 16.55 14.17 7.92
C ALA A 60 17.65 13.48 7.11
N ASP A 61 17.74 12.15 7.12
CA ASP A 61 18.68 11.40 6.29
C ASP A 61 18.38 11.56 4.79
N ILE A 62 17.12 11.43 4.40
CA ILE A 62 16.68 11.63 3.01
C ILE A 62 17.03 13.04 2.52
N LYS A 63 16.81 14.06 3.37
CA LYS A 63 17.18 15.46 3.11
C LYS A 63 18.69 15.62 2.96
N ARG A 64 19.50 15.07 3.87
CA ARG A 64 20.97 15.17 3.83
C ARG A 64 21.57 14.54 2.58
N ARG A 65 21.00 13.44 2.09
CA ARG A 65 21.47 12.74 0.88
C ARG A 65 21.21 13.53 -0.41
N GLY A 66 20.35 14.55 -0.38
CA GLY A 66 19.98 15.29 -1.58
C GLY A 66 19.20 14.44 -2.58
N THR A 67 18.34 13.55 -2.07
CA THR A 67 17.51 12.64 -2.88
C THR A 67 16.70 13.44 -3.90
N PRO A 68 16.82 13.18 -5.22
CA PRO A 68 16.11 13.98 -6.23
C PRO A 68 14.59 13.87 -6.14
N LEU A 69 14.07 12.66 -5.93
CA LEU A 69 12.64 12.42 -5.68
C LEU A 69 12.49 11.26 -4.69
N ALA A 70 11.74 11.47 -3.60
CA ALA A 70 11.38 10.41 -2.67
C ALA A 70 9.96 9.89 -2.97
N TRP A 71 9.78 8.58 -3.05
CA TRP A 71 8.47 7.94 -3.14
C TRP A 71 8.18 7.19 -1.84
N PHE A 72 7.29 7.74 -1.04
CA PHE A 72 6.82 7.13 0.21
C PHE A 72 5.63 6.21 -0.08
N VAL A 73 5.74 4.93 0.31
CA VAL A 73 4.71 3.91 0.05
C VAL A 73 4.27 3.26 1.35
N ASP A 74 2.96 3.31 1.63
CA ASP A 74 2.34 2.85 2.89
C ASP A 74 2.88 3.56 4.15
N LEU A 75 3.27 4.82 3.96
CA LEU A 75 3.65 5.74 5.03
C LEU A 75 3.73 7.17 4.45
N GLY A 76 3.79 8.15 5.35
CA GLY A 76 4.03 9.55 4.99
C GLY A 76 2.83 10.47 5.19
N ALA A 77 1.59 9.98 5.12
CA ALA A 77 0.39 10.80 5.36
C ALA A 77 0.38 11.37 6.79
N GLY A 78 0.86 10.58 7.76
CA GLY A 78 1.05 11.01 9.15
C GLY A 78 2.17 12.03 9.39
N MET A 79 3.03 12.28 8.39
CA MET A 79 4.26 13.08 8.55
C MET A 79 4.40 14.21 7.52
N LEU A 80 3.30 14.63 6.89
CA LEU A 80 3.29 15.65 5.83
C LEU A 80 3.96 16.97 6.23
N HIS A 81 3.86 17.35 7.51
CA HIS A 81 4.52 18.54 8.07
C HIS A 81 6.05 18.43 8.02
N ALA A 82 6.61 17.24 8.23
CA ALA A 82 8.05 16.99 8.26
C ALA A 82 8.65 16.79 6.86
N LEU A 83 7.83 16.40 5.87
CA LEU A 83 8.24 16.25 4.46
C LEU A 83 8.53 17.58 3.77
N GLN A 84 8.23 18.72 4.41
CA GLN A 84 8.50 20.03 3.85
C GLN A 84 9.98 20.18 3.44
N GLY A 85 10.22 20.68 2.24
CA GLY A 85 11.55 20.89 1.66
C GLY A 85 12.11 19.67 0.95
N LEU A 86 11.43 18.52 1.00
CA LEU A 86 11.67 17.42 0.09
C LEU A 86 10.88 17.61 -1.20
N ASP A 87 11.41 17.00 -2.24
CA ASP A 87 10.67 16.66 -3.44
C ASP A 87 10.18 15.21 -3.29
N ALA A 88 8.86 15.02 -3.20
CA ALA A 88 8.30 13.75 -2.81
C ALA A 88 6.94 13.44 -3.46
N VAL A 89 6.67 12.14 -3.57
CA VAL A 89 5.34 11.60 -3.86
C VAL A 89 4.98 10.60 -2.77
N VAL A 90 3.71 10.55 -2.38
CA VAL A 90 3.20 9.70 -1.31
C VAL A 90 2.05 8.87 -1.84
N THR A 91 2.11 7.55 -1.69
CA THR A 91 1.01 6.61 -1.94
C THR A 91 0.70 5.90 -0.64
N ASP A 92 -0.35 6.35 0.04
CA ASP A 92 -0.64 5.98 1.43
C ASP A 92 -2.17 6.02 1.63
N HIS A 93 -2.66 5.29 2.62
CA HIS A 93 -4.09 5.20 2.99
C HIS A 93 -4.35 5.57 4.46
N HIS A 94 -3.31 5.83 5.24
CA HIS A 94 -3.42 6.35 6.59
C HIS A 94 -4.05 7.74 6.61
N VAL A 95 -4.71 8.09 7.73
CA VAL A 95 -5.30 9.42 7.92
C VAL A 95 -4.23 10.50 7.82
N PRO A 96 -4.35 11.46 6.88
CA PRO A 96 -3.38 12.54 6.75
C PRO A 96 -3.33 13.47 7.95
N THR A 97 -2.12 13.89 8.34
CA THR A 97 -1.96 15.03 9.25
C THR A 97 -2.16 16.35 8.52
N ALA A 98 -2.66 17.37 9.23
CA ALA A 98 -2.73 18.71 8.68
C ALA A 98 -1.32 19.22 8.33
N ARG A 99 -1.16 19.79 7.13
CA ARG A 99 0.02 20.59 6.79
C ARG A 99 -0.03 21.89 7.59
N GLU A 100 0.57 21.89 8.78
CA GLU A 100 0.76 23.15 9.51
C GLU A 100 1.79 24.02 8.78
N VAL A 101 1.33 25.16 8.27
CA VAL A 101 2.21 26.15 7.64
C VAL A 101 3.05 26.83 8.73
N PRO A 102 4.40 26.68 8.72
CA PRO A 102 5.25 27.34 9.69
C PRO A 102 5.01 28.85 9.67
N ARG A 103 4.85 29.48 10.84
CA ARG A 103 4.57 30.93 10.94
C ARG A 103 5.60 31.79 10.19
N ALA A 104 6.85 31.34 10.11
CA ALA A 104 7.94 32.00 9.38
C ALA A 104 7.69 32.10 7.86
N LEU A 105 6.90 31.20 7.27
CA LEU A 105 6.60 31.18 5.83
C LEU A 105 5.31 31.92 5.48
N ARG A 106 4.50 32.30 6.47
CA ARG A 106 3.27 33.08 6.24
C ARG A 106 3.54 34.51 5.77
N GLY A 107 4.75 35.01 5.95
CA GLY A 107 5.16 36.35 5.50
C GLY A 107 5.65 36.41 4.05
N ASP A 108 5.95 35.27 3.43
CA ASP A 108 6.49 35.19 2.06
C ASP A 108 5.64 34.22 1.24
N LEU A 109 4.53 34.76 0.72
CA LEU A 109 3.52 34.02 -0.06
C LEU A 109 4.10 33.31 -1.29
N ILE A 110 5.19 33.83 -1.87
CA ILE A 110 5.84 33.24 -3.04
C ILE A 110 6.59 31.97 -2.64
N ARG A 111 7.44 32.05 -1.59
CA ARG A 111 8.12 30.85 -1.05
C ARG A 111 7.13 29.82 -0.51
N PHE A 112 6.02 30.27 0.04
CA PHE A 112 4.95 29.37 0.49
C PHE A 112 4.31 28.62 -0.69
N ALA A 113 3.94 29.31 -1.77
CA ALA A 113 3.41 28.70 -2.98
C ALA A 113 4.40 27.70 -3.60
N GLU A 114 5.69 28.07 -3.73
CA GLU A 114 6.75 27.18 -4.24
C GLU A 114 7.00 25.93 -3.36
N SER A 115 6.63 26.00 -2.07
CA SER A 115 6.78 24.88 -1.13
C SER A 115 5.59 23.91 -1.11
N GLN A 116 4.41 24.34 -1.53
CA GLN A 116 3.20 23.51 -1.59
C GLN A 116 3.33 22.42 -2.67
N ASP A 117 3.94 22.78 -3.80
CA ASP A 117 4.04 21.98 -5.04
C ASP A 117 5.02 20.80 -5.00
N ARG A 118 5.77 20.63 -3.90
CA ARG A 118 6.85 19.62 -3.87
C ARG A 118 6.46 18.27 -3.30
N VAL A 119 5.27 18.14 -2.70
CA VAL A 119 4.79 16.84 -2.21
C VAL A 119 3.42 16.57 -2.78
N LEU A 120 3.35 15.61 -3.69
CA LEU A 120 2.09 15.05 -4.19
C LEU A 120 1.70 13.86 -3.32
N MET A 121 0.40 13.70 -3.06
CA MET A 121 -0.09 12.57 -2.30
C MET A 121 -1.33 11.98 -2.97
N LEU A 122 -1.27 10.69 -3.26
CA LEU A 122 -2.41 9.88 -3.60
C LEU A 122 -2.82 9.12 -2.35
N ASN A 123 -3.97 9.52 -1.79
CA ASN A 123 -4.54 8.95 -0.59
C ASN A 123 -6.08 9.06 -0.65
N PRO A 124 -6.84 7.97 -0.43
CA PRO A 124 -8.29 7.98 -0.51
C PRO A 124 -8.98 9.03 0.37
N HIS A 125 -8.40 9.38 1.53
CA HIS A 125 -8.94 10.41 2.42
C HIS A 125 -9.04 11.79 1.75
N LEU A 126 -8.17 12.07 0.77
CA LEU A 126 -8.22 13.34 0.03
C LEU A 126 -9.42 13.43 -0.93
N GLU A 127 -10.08 12.31 -1.19
CA GLU A 127 -11.27 12.21 -2.04
C GLU A 127 -12.55 11.95 -1.23
N GLY A 128 -12.46 12.00 0.11
CA GLY A 128 -13.59 11.79 1.01
C GLY A 128 -13.89 10.31 1.31
N GLU A 129 -13.00 9.41 0.92
CA GLU A 129 -13.10 7.97 1.18
C GLU A 129 -12.27 7.56 2.41
N GLY A 130 -12.56 6.37 2.97
CA GLY A 130 -11.85 5.82 4.13
C GLY A 130 -10.56 5.06 3.79
N SER A 131 -9.90 4.50 4.81
CA SER A 131 -8.67 3.72 4.64
C SER A 131 -8.88 2.35 3.96
N ASP A 132 -10.12 1.84 3.94
CA ASP A 132 -10.43 0.47 3.51
C ASP A 132 -10.80 0.34 2.01
N VAL A 133 -10.79 1.46 1.27
CA VAL A 133 -11.10 1.47 -0.17
C VAL A 133 -9.85 1.20 -1.03
N ALA A 134 -8.66 1.44 -0.50
CA ALA A 134 -7.38 1.17 -1.14
C ALA A 134 -6.29 1.06 -0.07
N SER A 135 -5.43 0.05 -0.17
CA SER A 135 -4.22 -0.03 0.65
C SER A 135 -3.09 0.85 0.09
N GLY A 136 -1.99 0.99 0.82
CA GLY A 136 -0.75 1.60 0.32
C GLY A 136 -0.23 0.91 -0.95
N ALA A 137 -0.28 -0.43 -1.01
CA ALA A 137 0.02 -1.18 -2.24
C ALA A 137 -0.97 -0.89 -3.37
N GLY A 138 -2.26 -0.77 -3.05
CA GLY A 138 -3.29 -0.39 -4.03
C GLY A 138 -3.07 1.02 -4.60
N CYS A 139 -2.65 1.95 -3.74
CA CYS A 139 -2.27 3.31 -4.14
C CYS A 139 -1.02 3.32 -5.03
N ALA A 140 0.00 2.52 -4.69
CA ALA A 140 1.20 2.36 -5.52
C ALA A 140 0.87 1.72 -6.88
N TYR A 141 -0.05 0.74 -6.92
CA TYR A 141 -0.54 0.13 -8.16
C TYR A 141 -1.22 1.14 -9.07
N ALA A 142 -2.03 2.06 -8.53
CA ALA A 142 -2.66 3.12 -9.32
C ALA A 142 -1.62 3.94 -10.09
N VAL A 143 -0.52 4.31 -9.42
CA VAL A 143 0.60 5.04 -10.02
C VAL A 143 1.36 4.17 -11.01
N ALA A 144 1.63 2.90 -10.68
CA ALA A 144 2.31 1.96 -11.58
C ALA A 144 1.53 1.78 -12.90
N LYS A 145 0.20 1.60 -12.84
CA LYS A 145 -0.65 1.51 -14.03
C LYS A 145 -0.69 2.82 -14.82
N ALA A 146 -0.57 3.97 -14.15
CA ALA A 146 -0.46 5.27 -14.81
C ALA A 146 0.92 5.50 -15.47
N LEU A 147 1.98 4.88 -14.96
CA LEU A 147 3.30 4.86 -15.60
C LEU A 147 3.28 4.05 -16.91
N ASP A 148 2.71 2.85 -16.89
CA ASP A 148 2.48 2.03 -18.07
C ASP A 148 1.28 1.08 -17.82
N PRO A 149 0.25 1.05 -18.69
CA PRO A 149 -0.86 0.11 -18.59
C PRO A 149 -0.43 -1.37 -18.55
N LYS A 150 0.76 -1.73 -19.03
CA LYS A 150 1.30 -3.09 -18.91
C LYS A 150 1.51 -3.54 -17.47
N ASN A 151 1.59 -2.62 -16.52
CA ASN A 151 1.70 -2.92 -15.09
C ASN A 151 0.41 -3.47 -14.47
N THR A 152 -0.65 -3.69 -15.25
CA THR A 152 -1.86 -4.39 -14.80
C THR A 152 -1.58 -5.80 -14.28
N ASP A 153 -0.51 -6.46 -14.73
CA ASP A 153 -0.07 -7.75 -14.17
C ASP A 153 0.35 -7.67 -12.69
N LEU A 154 0.73 -6.49 -12.19
CA LEU A 154 1.05 -6.24 -10.79
C LEU A 154 -0.19 -6.20 -9.88
N ALA A 155 -1.41 -6.28 -10.43
CA ALA A 155 -2.65 -6.32 -9.67
C ALA A 155 -2.64 -7.46 -8.64
N ALA A 156 -2.10 -8.63 -8.98
CA ALA A 156 -2.01 -9.75 -8.04
C ALA A 156 -1.20 -9.39 -6.78
N ILE A 157 -0.09 -8.66 -6.93
CA ILE A 157 0.75 -8.21 -5.81
C ILE A 157 0.03 -7.14 -4.98
N ALA A 158 -0.69 -6.24 -5.64
CA ALA A 158 -1.49 -5.22 -4.95
C ALA A 158 -2.61 -5.84 -4.09
N ILE A 159 -3.24 -6.91 -4.57
CA ILE A 159 -4.24 -7.67 -3.83
C ILE A 159 -3.64 -8.38 -2.61
N VAL A 160 -2.40 -8.89 -2.72
CA VAL A 160 -1.67 -9.43 -1.55
C VAL A 160 -1.46 -8.35 -0.49
N GLY A 161 -1.10 -7.13 -0.89
CA GLY A 161 -0.99 -5.98 0.01
C GLY A 161 -2.31 -5.67 0.71
N ALA A 162 -3.39 -5.50 -0.05
CA ALA A 162 -4.71 -5.19 0.50
C ALA A 162 -5.26 -6.27 1.45
N VAL A 163 -5.07 -7.56 1.15
CA VAL A 163 -5.47 -8.66 2.05
C VAL A 163 -4.55 -8.74 3.27
N GLY A 164 -3.25 -8.49 3.08
CA GLY A 164 -2.27 -8.40 4.16
C GLY A 164 -2.57 -7.27 5.15
N ASP A 165 -3.13 -6.18 4.65
CA ASP A 165 -3.65 -5.03 5.40
C ASP A 165 -5.12 -5.21 5.85
N VAL A 166 -5.63 -6.45 5.83
CA VAL A 166 -6.97 -6.81 6.32
C VAL A 166 -8.14 -6.03 5.69
N GLN A 167 -7.97 -5.42 4.51
CA GLN A 167 -8.97 -4.55 3.88
C GLN A 167 -10.22 -5.29 3.37
N ASP A 168 -10.19 -6.63 3.32
CA ASP A 168 -11.34 -7.45 2.95
C ASP A 168 -12.13 -7.94 4.18
N GLN A 169 -11.72 -7.62 5.42
CA GLN A 169 -12.31 -8.18 6.63
C GLN A 169 -13.75 -7.72 6.89
N GLU A 170 -14.02 -6.41 6.91
CA GLU A 170 -15.32 -5.86 7.35
C GLU A 170 -16.50 -6.45 6.54
N PHE A 171 -16.37 -6.45 5.22
CA PHE A 171 -17.43 -6.91 4.31
C PHE A 171 -17.21 -8.30 3.74
N ARG A 172 -16.14 -9.00 4.17
CA ARG A 172 -15.68 -10.29 3.61
C ARG A 172 -15.45 -10.24 2.09
N ARG A 173 -15.01 -9.09 1.61
CA ARG A 173 -14.73 -8.79 0.21
C ARG A 173 -13.90 -7.51 0.12
N LEU A 174 -13.07 -7.41 -0.90
CA LEU A 174 -12.47 -6.14 -1.29
C LEU A 174 -13.56 -5.19 -1.83
N SER A 175 -13.47 -3.92 -1.44
CA SER A 175 -14.40 -2.85 -1.84
C SER A 175 -13.63 -1.67 -2.45
N GLY A 176 -14.33 -0.61 -2.86
CA GLY A 176 -13.69 0.60 -3.38
C GLY A 176 -12.73 0.35 -4.55
N TYR A 177 -11.58 1.02 -4.52
CA TYR A 177 -10.53 0.85 -5.52
C TYR A 177 -9.89 -0.54 -5.49
N ASN A 178 -9.81 -1.20 -4.33
CA ASN A 178 -9.33 -2.60 -4.27
C ASN A 178 -10.18 -3.54 -5.13
N ARG A 179 -11.49 -3.29 -5.24
CA ARG A 179 -12.36 -4.05 -6.16
C ARG A 179 -11.96 -3.81 -7.62
N THR A 180 -11.66 -2.57 -8.00
CA THR A 180 -11.15 -2.25 -9.35
C THR A 180 -9.84 -2.97 -9.64
N ILE A 181 -8.91 -3.02 -8.69
CA ILE A 181 -7.64 -3.76 -8.82
C ILE A 181 -7.89 -5.26 -9.00
N LEU A 182 -8.86 -5.82 -8.25
CA LEU A 182 -9.22 -7.22 -8.38
C LEU A 182 -9.76 -7.53 -9.78
N GLU A 183 -10.64 -6.67 -10.30
CA GLU A 183 -11.20 -6.80 -11.65
C GLU A 183 -10.13 -6.71 -12.74
N ASP A 184 -9.19 -5.77 -12.60
CA ASP A 184 -8.00 -5.66 -13.45
C ASP A 184 -7.20 -6.97 -13.47
N GLY A 185 -6.90 -7.51 -12.28
CA GLY A 185 -6.10 -8.73 -12.16
C GLY A 185 -6.80 -9.98 -12.69
N VAL A 186 -8.13 -10.07 -12.51
CA VAL A 186 -8.94 -11.15 -13.11
C VAL A 186 -8.93 -11.04 -14.63
N ALA A 187 -9.11 -9.84 -15.18
CA ALA A 187 -9.07 -9.60 -16.62
C ALA A 187 -7.70 -9.92 -17.23
N ALA A 188 -6.61 -9.65 -16.51
CA ALA A 188 -5.25 -10.00 -16.91
C ALA A 188 -4.87 -11.47 -16.66
N GLY A 189 -5.72 -12.24 -15.96
CA GLY A 189 -5.49 -13.65 -15.65
C GLY A 189 -4.40 -13.90 -14.60
N VAL A 190 -4.10 -12.92 -13.75
CA VAL A 190 -3.05 -13.02 -12.71
C VAL A 190 -3.61 -13.32 -11.31
N VAL A 191 -4.92 -13.17 -11.12
CA VAL A 191 -5.63 -13.50 -9.87
C VAL A 191 -7.04 -14.01 -10.16
N ALA A 192 -7.59 -14.84 -9.28
CA ALA A 192 -8.97 -15.29 -9.32
C ALA A 192 -9.68 -14.95 -7.99
N ALA A 193 -10.98 -14.66 -8.07
CA ALA A 193 -11.83 -14.43 -6.90
C ALA A 193 -12.81 -15.58 -6.72
N GLU A 194 -12.75 -16.26 -5.58
CA GLU A 194 -13.57 -17.42 -5.26
C GLU A 194 -14.29 -17.20 -3.92
N ILE A 195 -15.45 -17.84 -3.76
CA ILE A 195 -16.10 -17.95 -2.45
C ILE A 195 -15.53 -19.20 -1.77
N ASP A 196 -14.78 -19.00 -0.70
CA ASP A 196 -14.11 -20.09 0.02
C ASP A 196 -13.89 -19.75 1.51
N LEU A 197 -13.33 -20.69 2.27
CA LEU A 197 -12.88 -20.50 3.65
C LEU A 197 -11.74 -19.48 3.72
N ARG A 198 -11.99 -18.37 4.40
CA ARG A 198 -11.02 -17.29 4.64
C ARG A 198 -10.15 -17.57 5.86
N LEU A 199 -9.59 -18.78 5.94
CA LEU A 199 -8.67 -19.19 7.01
C LEU A 199 -7.24 -19.25 6.49
N PHE A 200 -6.28 -18.82 7.31
CA PHE A 200 -4.86 -18.91 6.97
C PHE A 200 -4.42 -20.38 6.85
N GLY A 201 -3.59 -20.66 5.84
CA GLY A 201 -2.93 -21.95 5.67
C GLY A 201 -3.49 -22.85 4.56
N ARG A 202 -4.42 -22.38 3.73
CA ARG A 202 -4.99 -23.13 2.57
C ARG A 202 -3.96 -23.92 1.78
N GLU A 203 -2.82 -23.29 1.46
CA GLU A 203 -1.79 -23.88 0.61
C GLU A 203 -0.71 -24.68 1.36
N THR A 204 -0.53 -24.46 2.66
CA THR A 204 0.67 -24.92 3.39
C THR A 204 0.37 -25.68 4.68
N ARG A 205 -0.91 -25.82 5.05
CA ARG A 205 -1.34 -26.45 6.30
C ARG A 205 -2.37 -27.54 6.02
N PRO A 206 -2.35 -28.65 6.78
CA PRO A 206 -3.46 -29.59 6.76
C PRO A 206 -4.73 -28.93 7.33
N ALA A 207 -5.91 -29.39 6.90
CA ALA A 207 -7.19 -28.79 7.24
C ALA A 207 -7.42 -28.60 8.75
N TYR A 208 -7.02 -29.59 9.57
CA TYR A 208 -7.16 -29.48 11.02
C TYR A 208 -6.33 -28.33 11.63
N LYS A 209 -5.17 -28.00 11.05
CA LYS A 209 -4.36 -26.85 11.49
C LYS A 209 -4.98 -25.51 11.07
N MET A 210 -5.63 -25.46 9.91
CA MET A 210 -6.38 -24.26 9.50
C MET A 210 -7.50 -23.95 10.51
N LEU A 211 -8.22 -24.98 10.97
CA LEU A 211 -9.26 -24.84 12.01
C LEU A 211 -8.65 -24.51 13.38
N GLN A 212 -7.57 -25.20 13.79
CA GLN A 212 -6.92 -24.98 15.08
C GLN A 212 -6.42 -23.53 15.22
N TYR A 213 -5.86 -22.96 14.15
CA TYR A 213 -5.30 -21.61 14.16
C TYR A 213 -6.30 -20.52 13.76
N ALA A 214 -7.57 -20.85 13.56
CA ALA A 214 -8.60 -19.86 13.28
C ALA A 214 -8.79 -18.93 14.48
N THR A 215 -8.33 -17.69 14.36
CA THR A 215 -8.53 -16.63 15.36
C THR A 215 -9.54 -15.58 14.91
N ASP A 216 -9.88 -15.57 13.62
CA ASP A 216 -10.87 -14.67 13.03
C ASP A 216 -11.62 -15.35 11.87
N PRO A 217 -12.84 -15.88 12.10
CA PRO A 217 -13.50 -15.93 13.40
C PRO A 217 -12.86 -16.99 14.30
N TRP A 218 -12.93 -16.76 15.61
CA TRP A 218 -12.74 -17.83 16.59
C TRP A 218 -13.85 -18.87 16.42
N ILE A 219 -13.50 -20.15 16.26
CA ILE A 219 -14.43 -21.25 16.05
C ILE A 219 -14.67 -21.95 17.40
N PRO A 220 -15.87 -21.81 18.00
CA PRO A 220 -16.14 -22.38 19.32
C PRO A 220 -15.86 -23.88 19.38
N ARG A 221 -15.12 -24.30 20.42
CA ARG A 221 -14.69 -25.68 20.69
C ARG A 221 -13.61 -26.24 19.74
N LEU A 222 -13.24 -25.55 18.66
CA LEU A 222 -12.22 -26.00 17.71
C LEU A 222 -10.94 -25.16 17.80
N SER A 223 -11.04 -23.84 17.76
CA SER A 223 -9.86 -22.96 17.80
C SER A 223 -9.01 -23.22 19.04
N GLY A 224 -7.71 -23.38 18.83
CA GLY A 224 -6.74 -23.74 19.86
C GLY A 224 -6.73 -25.22 20.27
N ASN A 225 -7.66 -26.06 19.79
CA ASN A 225 -7.79 -27.46 20.19
C ASN A 225 -7.56 -28.42 19.01
N GLU A 226 -6.34 -28.95 18.91
CA GLU A 226 -5.93 -29.87 17.85
C GLU A 226 -6.76 -31.16 17.79
N GLU A 227 -6.95 -31.82 18.94
CA GLU A 227 -7.70 -33.08 19.03
C GLU A 227 -9.16 -32.89 18.60
N ALA A 228 -9.79 -31.79 19.02
CA ALA A 228 -11.16 -31.46 18.62
C ALA A 228 -11.26 -31.17 17.12
N CYS A 229 -10.29 -30.47 16.52
CA CYS A 229 -10.27 -30.24 15.07
C CYS A 229 -10.12 -31.53 14.27
N ILE A 230 -9.24 -32.44 14.71
CA ILE A 230 -9.05 -33.74 14.05
C ILE A 230 -10.33 -34.58 14.19
N ALA A 231 -10.89 -34.69 15.40
CA ALA A 231 -12.12 -35.43 15.63
C ALA A 231 -13.29 -34.89 14.79
N PHE A 232 -13.44 -33.56 14.73
CA PHE A 232 -14.47 -32.90 13.93
C PHE A 232 -14.39 -33.23 12.44
N LEU A 233 -13.18 -33.22 11.85
CA LEU A 233 -13.00 -33.58 10.44
C LEU A 233 -13.28 -35.07 10.19
N LEU A 234 -12.80 -35.95 11.08
CA LEU A 234 -13.06 -37.39 10.98
C LEU A 234 -14.55 -37.73 11.10
N GLU A 235 -15.30 -37.05 11.98
CA GLU A 235 -16.75 -37.18 12.12
C GLU A 235 -17.50 -36.77 10.83
N LEU A 236 -16.94 -35.83 10.06
CA LEU A 236 -17.46 -35.40 8.75
C LEU A 236 -16.97 -36.27 7.58
N GLY A 237 -16.08 -37.24 7.83
CA GLY A 237 -15.50 -38.11 6.81
C GLY A 237 -14.46 -37.45 5.92
N ILE A 238 -13.80 -36.40 6.42
CA ILE A 238 -12.70 -35.67 5.76
C ILE A 238 -11.35 -36.18 6.27
#